data_AF-A0A7X1GJN3-F1
#
_entry.id   AF-A0A7X1GJN3-F1
#
_cell.length_a   1.000
_cell.length_b   1.000
_cell.length_c   1.000
_cell.angle_alpha   90.00
_cell.angle_beta   90.00
_cell.angle_gamma   90.00
#
_symmetry.space_group_name_H-M   'P 1'
#
loop_
_entity.id
_entity.type
_entity.pdbx_description
1 polymer ?
#
loop_
_entity_poly.entity_id
_entity_poly.type
_entity_poly.pdbx_seq_one_letter_code
_entity_poly.pdbx_strand_id
1 'polypeptide(L)'
;TLTLTVHNNDDPVLIDGLKVQGGELTVYERALSDGSTPGTPALTQSGTFTVTALDGVQTLTVGGINVVTAGVTAGFPQTFTTALGNTLTITGYDAATGVVSYS
;
A
#
# COMPACT_ATOMS: atom_id res chain seq x y z
N THR A 1 -9.32 -20.03 43.86
CA THR A 1 -8.09 -19.29 43.48
C THR A 1 -8.45 -18.31 42.39
N LEU A 2 -7.95 -17.07 42.48
CA LEU A 2 -8.10 -16.08 41.42
C LEU A 2 -6.97 -16.29 40.42
N THR A 3 -7.31 -16.55 39.16
CA THR A 3 -6.34 -16.63 38.07
C THR A 3 -6.47 -15.34 37.27
N LEU A 4 -5.44 -14.51 37.31
CA LEU A 4 -5.32 -13.34 36.44
C LEU A 4 -4.42 -13.73 35.27
N THR A 5 -5.01 -13.77 34.08
CA THR A 5 -4.25 -13.96 32.84
C THR A 5 -3.95 -12.58 32.28
N VAL A 6 -2.67 -12.20 32.25
CA VAL A 6 -2.21 -10.95 31.64
C VAL A 6 -1.74 -11.29 30.24
N HIS A 7 -2.38 -10.69 29.24
CA HIS A 7 -1.97 -10.75 27.85
C HIS A 7 -1.47 -9.36 27.44
N ASN A 8 -0.46 -9.32 26.57
CA ASN A 8 -0.10 -8.08 25.89
C ASN A 8 -1.27 -7.72 24.95
N ASN A 9 -1.84 -6.52 25.09
CA ASN A 9 -2.98 -6.05 24.28
C ASN A 9 -2.52 -5.12 23.14
N ASP A 10 -1.23 -5.10 22.84
CA ASP A 10 -0.64 -4.20 21.85
C ASP A 10 0.31 -5.02 20.96
N ASP A 11 -0.24 -5.52 19.86
CA ASP A 11 0.52 -6.27 18.87
C ASP A 11 1.21 -5.30 17.89
N PRO A 12 2.48 -5.54 17.55
CA PRO A 12 3.20 -4.66 16.64
C PRO A 12 2.56 -4.66 15.26
N VAL A 13 2.54 -3.49 14.63
CA VAL A 13 2.17 -3.37 13.21
C VAL A 13 3.34 -3.87 12.34
N LEU A 14 3.07 -4.84 11.48
CA LEU A 14 4.03 -5.35 10.49
C LEU A 14 3.63 -4.89 9.09
N ILE A 15 4.60 -4.46 8.31
CA ILE A 15 4.44 -4.18 6.88
C ILE A 15 5.38 -5.10 6.12
N ASP A 16 4.84 -5.86 5.18
CA ASP A 16 5.58 -6.79 4.32
C ASP A 16 5.19 -6.60 2.84
N GLY A 17 6.01 -7.09 1.92
CA GLY A 17 5.83 -6.86 0.48
C GLY A 17 6.23 -5.46 0.03
N LEU A 18 6.99 -4.73 0.85
CA LEU A 18 7.67 -3.49 0.48
C LEU A 18 9.16 -3.61 0.79
N LYS A 19 10.02 -3.38 -0.21
CA LYS A 19 11.47 -3.28 0.00
C LYS A 19 11.81 -1.95 0.68
N VAL A 20 12.47 -2.02 1.84
CA VAL A 20 12.90 -0.84 2.63
C VAL A 20 14.04 -0.07 1.94
N GLN A 21 14.88 -0.74 1.15
CA GLN A 21 15.94 -0.13 0.37
C GLN A 21 15.73 -0.35 -1.14
N GLY A 22 15.82 0.75 -1.90
CA GLY A 22 15.57 0.77 -3.33
C GLY A 22 14.09 0.91 -3.68
N GLY A 23 13.80 1.35 -4.91
CA GLY A 23 12.43 1.34 -5.42
C GLY A 23 11.94 -0.09 -5.65
N GLU A 24 10.72 -0.39 -5.19
CA GLU A 24 10.05 -1.69 -5.41
C GLU A 24 9.93 -2.00 -6.91
N LEU A 25 9.51 -0.98 -7.67
CA LEU A 25 9.13 -1.09 -9.07
C LEU A 25 10.06 -0.24 -9.93
N THR A 26 10.42 -0.80 -11.07
CA THR A 26 11.19 -0.09 -12.10
C THR A 26 10.26 0.23 -13.26
N VAL A 27 10.20 1.50 -13.60
CA VAL A 27 9.61 1.97 -14.86
C VAL A 27 10.73 2.25 -15.84
N TYR A 28 10.48 2.02 -17.12
CA TYR A 28 11.48 2.24 -18.15
C TYR A 28 11.07 3.38 -19.09
N GLU A 29 11.90 4.42 -19.16
CA GLU A 29 11.67 5.57 -20.04
C GLU A 29 11.59 5.18 -21.52
N ARG A 30 12.20 4.05 -21.92
CA ARG A 30 12.08 3.55 -23.31
C ARG A 30 10.63 3.27 -23.73
N ALA A 31 9.71 3.10 -22.78
CA ALA A 31 8.30 2.87 -23.04
C ALA A 31 7.47 4.15 -23.19
N LEU A 32 8.06 5.32 -22.91
CA LEU A 32 7.44 6.63 -23.17
C LEU A 32 7.12 6.79 -24.66
N SER A 33 6.23 7.73 -24.99
CA SER A 33 5.78 7.95 -26.36
C SER A 33 6.90 8.28 -27.35
N ASP A 34 7.97 8.92 -26.86
CA ASP A 34 9.18 9.27 -27.58
C ASP A 34 10.36 8.32 -27.29
N GLY A 35 10.11 7.26 -26.52
CA GLY A 35 11.10 6.26 -26.14
C GLY A 35 11.49 5.34 -27.30
N SER A 36 12.50 4.49 -27.07
CA SER A 36 13.00 3.56 -28.09
C SER A 36 12.10 2.33 -28.31
N THR A 37 11.15 2.07 -27.41
CA THR A 37 10.12 1.01 -27.53
C THR A 37 8.75 1.46 -26.96
N PRO A 38 8.08 2.45 -27.59
CA PRO A 38 6.84 3.03 -27.07
C PRO A 38 5.68 2.04 -26.95
N GLY A 39 4.77 2.27 -26.01
CA GLY A 39 3.50 1.54 -25.91
C GLY A 39 3.58 0.15 -25.27
N THR A 40 4.73 -0.20 -24.67
CA THR A 40 4.87 -1.40 -23.86
C THR A 40 4.38 -1.14 -22.42
N PRO A 41 3.85 -2.14 -21.68
CA PRO A 41 3.26 -1.96 -20.34
C PRO A 41 4.26 -1.61 -19.23
N ALA A 42 5.39 -0.99 -19.53
CA ALA A 42 6.46 -0.67 -18.57
C ALA A 42 6.34 0.73 -17.91
N LEU A 43 5.25 1.47 -18.19
CA LEU A 43 4.99 2.78 -17.59
C LEU A 43 4.03 2.73 -16.39
N THR A 44 3.26 1.64 -16.25
CA THR A 44 2.35 1.42 -15.13
C THR A 44 2.70 0.08 -14.53
N GLN A 45 2.95 0.05 -13.23
CA GLN A 45 3.42 -1.14 -12.54
C GLN A 45 2.51 -1.39 -11.35
N SER A 46 1.87 -2.56 -11.30
CA SER A 46 1.02 -2.93 -10.19
C SER A 46 1.78 -3.74 -9.14
N GLY A 47 1.34 -3.66 -7.90
CA GLY A 47 1.87 -4.45 -6.80
C GLY A 47 0.89 -4.57 -5.65
N THR A 48 1.30 -5.35 -4.65
CA THR A 48 0.57 -5.51 -3.40
C THR A 48 1.55 -5.51 -2.24
N PHE A 49 1.13 -4.97 -1.11
CA PHE A 49 1.82 -5.13 0.16
C PHE A 49 0.81 -5.48 1.25
N THR A 50 1.30 -5.97 2.39
CA THR A 50 0.44 -6.41 3.49
C THR A 50 0.71 -5.56 4.71
N VAL A 51 -0.36 -5.09 5.36
CA VAL A 51 -0.35 -4.45 6.67
C VAL A 51 -1.00 -5.40 7.66
N THR A 52 -0.21 -5.96 8.58
CA THR A 52 -0.70 -6.80 9.66
C THR A 52 -0.77 -5.99 10.94
N ALA A 53 -1.99 -5.80 11.46
CA ALA A 53 -2.26 -5.25 12.78
C ALA A 53 -3.34 -6.12 13.42
N LEU A 54 -2.95 -6.95 14.40
CA LEU A 54 -3.87 -7.93 15.03
C LEU A 54 -4.97 -7.24 15.84
N ASP A 55 -4.69 -6.04 16.36
CA ASP A 55 -5.67 -5.17 17.03
C ASP A 55 -6.57 -4.40 16.04
N GLY A 56 -6.35 -4.58 14.74
CA GLY A 56 -7.01 -3.86 13.66
C GLY A 56 -6.29 -2.58 13.24
N VAL A 57 -6.65 -2.06 12.06
CA VAL A 57 -6.07 -0.84 11.50
C VAL A 57 -6.99 0.34 11.82
N GLN A 58 -6.55 1.26 12.67
CA GLN A 58 -7.34 2.46 12.98
C GLN A 58 -7.13 3.56 11.94
N THR A 59 -5.88 3.76 11.51
CA THR A 59 -5.50 4.75 10.50
C THR A 59 -4.44 4.15 9.58
N LEU A 60 -4.65 4.25 8.27
CA LEU A 60 -3.67 3.89 7.25
C LEU A 60 -3.68 4.95 6.16
N THR A 61 -2.52 5.57 5.95
CA THR A 61 -2.32 6.58 4.90
C THR A 61 -1.15 6.14 4.02
N VAL A 62 -1.35 6.16 2.70
CA VAL A 62 -0.33 5.76 1.72
C VAL A 62 -0.15 6.89 0.72
N GLY A 63 1.02 7.53 0.70
CA GLY A 63 1.29 8.62 -0.23
C GLY A 63 0.23 9.73 -0.19
N GLY A 64 -0.31 10.07 0.98
CA GLY A 64 -1.37 11.08 1.11
C GLY A 64 -2.81 10.58 0.86
N ILE A 65 -3.01 9.33 0.46
CA ILE A 65 -4.33 8.68 0.36
C ILE A 65 -4.70 8.11 1.72
N ASN A 66 -5.86 8.50 2.26
CA ASN A 66 -6.41 7.87 3.46
C ASN A 66 -7.12 6.57 3.08
N VAL A 67 -6.44 5.44 3.30
CA VAL A 67 -6.93 4.09 3.00
C VAL A 67 -7.90 3.63 4.10
N VAL A 68 -7.58 3.92 5.36
CA VAL A 68 -8.44 3.67 6.52
C VAL A 68 -8.43 4.90 7.43
N THR A 69 -9.61 5.37 7.86
CA THR A 69 -9.76 6.47 8.83
C THR A 69 -10.73 6.05 9.92
N ALA A 70 -10.30 6.13 11.17
CA ALA A 70 -11.09 5.68 12.33
C ALA A 70 -11.66 4.26 12.14
N GLY A 71 -10.87 3.36 11.53
CA GLY A 71 -11.23 1.94 11.33
C GLY A 71 -12.19 1.70 10.16
N VAL A 72 -12.56 2.76 9.44
CA VAL A 72 -13.42 2.66 8.25
C VAL A 72 -12.56 2.74 7.01
N THR A 73 -12.64 1.71 6.17
CA THR A 73 -11.99 1.64 4.87
C THR A 73 -12.61 2.64 3.90
N ALA A 74 -11.78 3.35 3.15
CA ALA A 74 -12.23 4.27 2.12
C ALA A 74 -12.76 3.57 0.86
N GLY A 75 -13.34 4.32 -0.07
CA GLY A 75 -13.67 3.82 -1.41
C GLY A 75 -12.43 3.77 -2.30
N PHE A 76 -12.37 2.80 -3.22
CA PHE A 76 -11.28 2.64 -4.19
C PHE A 76 -11.83 2.51 -5.62
N PRO A 77 -11.05 2.88 -6.65
CA PRO A 77 -9.66 3.34 -6.58
C PRO A 77 -9.51 4.79 -6.10
N GLN A 78 -8.36 5.11 -5.49
CA GLN A 78 -7.95 6.47 -5.17
C GLN A 78 -6.57 6.76 -5.75
N THR A 79 -6.34 8.00 -6.16
CA THR A 79 -5.11 8.39 -6.84
C THR A 79 -4.42 9.56 -6.13
N PHE A 80 -3.11 9.58 -6.22
CA PHE A 80 -2.25 10.66 -5.74
C PHE A 80 -1.11 10.87 -6.73
N THR A 81 -0.84 12.12 -7.09
CA THR A 81 0.32 12.48 -7.90
C THR A 81 1.50 12.75 -6.97
N THR A 82 2.59 11.99 -7.13
CA THR A 82 3.79 12.18 -6.31
C THR A 82 4.49 13.49 -6.66
N ALA A 83 5.41 13.93 -5.80
CA ALA A 83 6.26 15.09 -6.06
C ALA A 83 7.13 14.95 -7.33
N LEU A 84 7.35 13.72 -7.81
CA LEU A 84 8.11 13.44 -9.03
C LEU A 84 7.24 13.38 -10.28
N GLY A 85 5.93 13.61 -10.16
CA GLY A 85 4.98 13.69 -11.27
C GLY A 85 4.38 12.36 -11.71
N ASN A 86 4.73 11.23 -11.07
CA ASN A 86 4.08 9.95 -11.33
C ASN A 86 2.76 9.82 -10.56
N THR A 87 1.82 9.03 -11.10
CA THR A 87 0.55 8.72 -10.44
C THR A 87 0.69 7.44 -9.64
N LEU A 88 0.38 7.49 -8.34
CA LEU A 88 0.13 6.33 -7.49
C LEU A 88 -1.37 6.13 -7.38
N THR A 89 -1.84 4.92 -7.65
CA THR A 89 -3.24 4.53 -7.47
C THR A 89 -3.32 3.43 -6.41
N ILE A 90 -4.07 3.64 -5.32
CA ILE A 90 -4.49 2.55 -4.45
C ILE A 90 -5.79 1.99 -5.01
N THR A 91 -5.75 0.73 -5.42
CA THR A 91 -6.85 0.05 -6.11
C THR A 91 -7.73 -0.74 -5.15
N GLY A 92 -7.25 -1.07 -3.95
CA GLY A 92 -8.05 -1.74 -2.93
C GLY A 92 -7.32 -1.93 -1.60
N TYR A 93 -8.11 -2.20 -0.56
CA TYR A 93 -7.66 -2.68 0.74
C TYR A 93 -8.61 -3.77 1.25
N ASP A 94 -8.07 -4.93 1.59
CA ASP A 94 -8.79 -6.03 2.24
C ASP A 94 -8.48 -6.01 3.73
N ALA A 95 -9.46 -5.62 4.54
CA ALA A 95 -9.32 -5.53 5.99
C ALA A 95 -9.16 -6.89 6.68
N ALA A 96 -9.57 -8.00 6.06
CA ALA A 96 -9.45 -9.33 6.65
C ALA A 96 -8.03 -9.89 6.50
N THR A 97 -7.37 -9.59 5.38
CA THR A 97 -6.01 -10.09 5.09
C THR A 97 -4.93 -9.03 5.27
N GLY A 98 -5.31 -7.75 5.37
CA GLY A 98 -4.38 -6.62 5.43
C GLY A 98 -3.76 -6.24 4.08
N VAL A 99 -4.20 -6.87 2.97
CA VAL A 99 -3.62 -6.66 1.65
C VAL A 99 -4.04 -5.30 1.09
N VAL A 100 -3.07 -4.51 0.66
CA VAL A 100 -3.24 -3.26 -0.08
C VAL A 100 -2.76 -3.47 -1.50
N SER A 101 -3.60 -3.14 -2.48
CA SER A 101 -3.28 -3.24 -3.90
C SER A 101 -3.03 -1.86 -4.51
N TYR A 102 -2.04 -1.72 -5.38
CA TYR A 102 -1.70 -0.45 -6.00
C TYR A 102 -1.16 -0.57 -7.45
N SER A 103 -1.11 0.56 -8.16
CA SER A 103 -0.52 0.71 -9.49
C SER A 103 0.02 2.11 -9.76
#